data_AF-A0A1Q7SKK6-F1
#
_entry.id   AF-A0A1Q7SKK6-F1
#
_cell.length_a   1.000
_cell.length_b   1.000
_cell.length_c   1.000
_cell.angle_alpha   90.00
_cell.angle_beta   90.00
_cell.angle_gamma   90.00
#
_symmetry.space_group_name_H-M   'P 1'
#
loop_
_entity.id
_entity.type
_entity.pdbx_description
1 polymer ?
#
loop_
_entity_poly.entity_id
_entity_poly.type
_entity_poly.pdbx_seq_one_letter_code
_entity_poly.pdbx_strand_id
1 'polypeptide(L)'
;MTRMFRGSIVPMLFVLGALGGFVLHAGAQHAGHGASAPVSPGLRRFTMEELHRSGGVPRGWRFTLPAGDPAKGRQAFAALECYTCHAIQGERFPASGGDAKSVGPELTGMGTHHPAEYFAESILAPNAVILDGPGYVGPDGTSTMPSYADSLSVTQLLDLVAYLKSLTGDAGGHHHGGAAEQAVADYTVRLAYEGTTPGHLMVFVTDLESGEPVPYLPVTATLSAADMKPRMVRLVPMVGAQGFHYGASVTVPDETEKVTVRIGKPTMQIMPSARGRFAKPVRVEFEWEGS
;
A
#
# COMPACT_ATOMS: atom_id res chain seq x y z
N MET A 1 24.95 -49.12 49.03
CA MET A 1 25.89 -50.01 48.31
C MET A 1 25.57 -49.92 46.83
N THR A 2 26.24 -49.02 46.08
CA THR A 2 27.33 -49.32 45.10
C THR A 2 26.86 -50.31 44.03
N ARG A 3 26.69 -49.98 42.75
CA ARG A 3 27.59 -49.48 41.68
C ARG A 3 26.74 -49.71 40.37
N MET A 4 26.93 -49.19 39.17
CA MET A 4 28.03 -48.52 38.47
C MET A 4 27.41 -47.98 37.17
N PHE A 5 27.80 -46.77 36.79
CA PHE A 5 27.66 -46.26 35.42
C PHE A 5 28.38 -47.18 34.43
N ARG A 6 27.79 -47.42 33.26
CA ARG A 6 28.48 -48.02 32.11
C ARG A 6 28.22 -47.13 30.89
N GLY A 7 29.24 -46.34 30.55
CA GLY A 7 29.27 -45.54 29.33
C GLY A 7 29.53 -46.40 28.11
N SER A 8 28.90 -46.05 26.99
CA SER A 8 29.26 -46.54 25.66
C SER A 8 29.78 -45.37 24.84
N ILE A 9 31.09 -45.41 24.60
CA ILE A 9 31.82 -44.58 23.66
C ILE A 9 31.56 -45.14 22.26
N VAL A 10 30.99 -44.35 21.36
CA VAL A 10 30.86 -44.69 19.94
C VAL A 10 32.08 -44.11 19.20
N PRO A 11 32.83 -44.91 18.42
CA PRO A 11 34.02 -44.42 17.74
C PRO A 11 33.67 -43.68 16.46
N MET A 12 34.40 -42.58 16.27
CA MET A 12 34.49 -41.76 15.07
C MET A 12 35.22 -42.54 13.97
N LEU A 13 34.54 -42.85 12.86
CA LEU A 13 35.18 -43.38 11.65
C LEU A 13 35.39 -42.23 10.65
N PHE A 14 36.66 -41.89 10.42
CA PHE A 14 37.10 -41.07 9.30
C PHE A 14 37.08 -41.92 8.02
N VAL A 15 36.32 -41.48 7.01
CA VAL A 15 36.46 -41.96 5.62
C VAL A 15 36.88 -40.78 4.76
N LEU A 16 38.13 -40.83 4.31
CA LEU A 16 38.69 -39.98 3.25
C LEU A 16 38.41 -40.67 1.90
N GLY A 17 37.79 -39.98 0.94
CA GLY A 17 37.50 -40.56 -0.39
C GLY A 17 36.98 -39.56 -1.43
N ALA A 18 37.91 -38.81 -2.02
CA ALA A 18 38.00 -38.25 -3.38
C ALA A 18 36.75 -37.77 -4.18
N LEU A 19 36.77 -36.46 -4.48
CA LEU A 19 36.55 -35.80 -5.78
C LEU A 19 35.54 -36.39 -6.78
N GLY A 20 34.35 -35.78 -6.81
CA GLY A 20 33.45 -35.74 -7.97
C GLY A 20 32.79 -34.36 -8.04
N GLY A 21 33.22 -33.53 -8.99
CA GLY A 21 32.60 -32.23 -9.24
C GLY A 21 31.22 -32.40 -9.85
N PHE A 22 30.20 -31.78 -9.25
CA PHE A 22 28.91 -31.55 -9.87
C PHE A 22 28.47 -30.11 -9.64
N VAL A 23 28.05 -29.51 -10.75
CA VAL A 23 27.73 -28.10 -10.96
C VAL A 23 26.57 -27.66 -10.07
N LEU A 24 26.75 -26.57 -9.32
CA LEU A 24 25.66 -25.87 -8.63
C LEU A 24 24.65 -25.35 -9.67
N HIS A 25 23.43 -25.89 -9.66
CA HIS A 25 22.27 -25.21 -10.22
C HIS A 25 21.66 -24.32 -9.15
N ALA A 26 21.99 -23.03 -9.22
CA ALA A 26 21.34 -21.96 -8.49
C ALA A 26 19.98 -21.64 -9.11
N GLY A 27 18.99 -21.35 -8.26
CA GLY A 27 17.92 -20.39 -8.56
C GLY A 27 16.61 -20.95 -9.12
N ALA A 28 15.78 -21.53 -8.25
CA ALA A 28 14.32 -21.42 -8.41
C ALA A 28 13.82 -20.45 -7.33
N GLN A 29 13.85 -19.16 -7.66
CA GLN A 29 13.19 -18.13 -6.86
C GLN A 29 11.87 -17.82 -7.55
N HIS A 30 10.76 -18.13 -6.89
CA HIS A 30 9.45 -17.63 -7.25
C HIS A 30 9.50 -16.10 -7.19
N ALA A 31 9.30 -15.44 -8.34
CA ALA A 31 9.12 -14.01 -8.44
C ALA A 31 7.73 -13.66 -7.87
N GLY A 32 7.67 -13.50 -6.55
CA GLY A 32 6.54 -12.84 -5.90
C GLY A 32 6.54 -11.36 -6.24
N HIS A 33 5.38 -10.84 -6.61
CA HIS A 33 5.13 -9.44 -6.92
C HIS A 33 5.71 -8.55 -5.82
N GLY A 34 6.66 -7.70 -6.21
CA GLY A 34 7.29 -6.74 -5.32
C GLY A 34 6.27 -5.70 -4.89
N ALA A 35 5.68 -5.91 -3.71
CA ALA A 35 5.18 -4.81 -2.92
C ALA A 35 6.36 -3.88 -2.67
N SER A 36 6.35 -2.70 -3.32
CA SER A 36 7.32 -1.64 -3.04
C SER A 36 7.28 -1.36 -1.54
N ALA A 37 8.30 -1.81 -0.81
CA ALA A 37 8.49 -1.44 0.58
C ALA A 37 8.50 0.10 0.64
N PRO A 38 7.81 0.73 1.61
CA PRO A 38 7.88 2.16 1.76
C PRO A 38 9.36 2.53 1.92
N VAL A 39 9.86 3.36 0.99
CA VAL A 39 11.20 3.91 1.06
C VAL A 39 11.31 4.64 2.39
N SER A 40 12.03 4.04 3.34
CA SER A 40 12.40 4.74 4.57
C SER A 40 13.01 6.07 4.15
N PRO A 41 12.44 7.22 4.56
CA PRO A 41 13.01 8.51 4.18
C PRO A 41 14.47 8.49 4.60
N GLY A 42 15.40 8.52 3.62
CA GLY A 42 16.82 8.56 3.92
C GLY A 42 17.11 9.67 4.91
N LEU A 43 18.14 9.50 5.75
CA LEU A 43 18.51 10.48 6.78
C LEU A 43 18.69 11.87 6.15
N ARG A 44 17.69 12.73 6.30
CA ARG A 44 17.75 14.14 5.88
C ARG A 44 18.14 14.97 7.09
N ARG A 45 19.27 15.67 6.99
CA ARG A 45 19.76 16.58 8.03
C ARG A 45 19.31 17.99 7.70
N PHE A 46 18.77 18.69 8.70
CA PHE A 46 18.39 20.09 8.62
C PHE A 46 19.04 20.84 9.77
N THR A 47 19.49 22.07 9.53
CA THR A 47 19.78 23.01 10.61
C THR A 47 18.48 23.56 11.19
N MET A 48 18.53 24.07 12.42
CA MET A 48 17.36 24.72 13.04
C MET A 48 16.89 25.95 12.24
N GLU A 49 17.83 26.70 11.66
CA GLU A 49 17.49 27.87 10.82
C GLU A 49 16.76 27.46 9.54
N GLU A 50 17.22 26.40 8.87
CA GLU A 50 16.54 25.85 7.69
C GLU A 50 15.14 25.34 8.00
N LEU A 51 14.97 24.67 9.15
CA LEU A 51 13.68 24.16 9.59
C LEU A 51 12.69 25.30 9.90
N HIS A 52 13.12 26.36 10.57
CA HIS A 52 12.28 27.53 10.80
C HIS A 52 11.91 28.23 9.49
N ARG A 53 12.85 28.32 8.54
CA ARG A 53 12.60 28.89 7.22
C ARG A 53 11.60 28.05 6.40
N SER A 54 11.49 26.75 6.68
CA SER A 54 10.51 25.85 6.05
C SER A 54 9.16 25.78 6.77
N GLY A 55 8.94 26.56 7.84
CA GLY A 55 7.69 26.57 8.59
C GLY A 55 7.62 25.56 9.75
N GLY A 56 8.78 25.08 10.24
CA GLY A 56 8.88 24.24 11.43
C GLY A 56 8.97 22.74 11.18
N VAL A 57 8.63 22.29 9.97
CA VAL A 57 8.86 20.91 9.49
C VAL A 57 9.43 20.94 8.06
N PRO A 58 10.13 19.89 7.60
CA PRO A 58 10.55 19.83 6.21
C PRO A 58 9.36 19.92 5.25
N ARG A 59 9.55 20.54 4.08
CA ARG A 59 8.49 20.55 3.05
C ARG A 59 8.15 19.12 2.63
N GLY A 60 6.86 18.82 2.48
CA GLY A 60 6.39 17.46 2.18
C GLY A 60 6.57 16.46 3.32
N TRP A 61 6.95 16.92 4.53
CA TRP A 61 7.03 16.05 5.69
C TRP A 61 5.63 15.54 6.05
N ARG A 62 5.54 14.23 6.24
CA ARG A 62 4.37 13.55 6.78
C ARG A 62 4.86 12.58 7.83
N PHE A 63 4.14 12.48 8.94
CA PHE A 63 4.37 11.42 9.91
C PHE A 63 4.10 10.07 9.24
N THR A 64 5.07 9.15 9.35
CA THR A 64 4.92 7.77 8.88
C THR A 64 5.15 6.84 10.05
N LEU A 65 4.33 5.79 10.16
CA LEU A 65 4.48 4.83 11.24
C LEU A 65 5.78 4.02 11.04
N PRO A 66 6.59 3.86 12.09
CA PRO A 66 7.70 2.91 12.07
C PRO A 66 7.20 1.49 11.77
N ALA A 67 8.09 0.64 11.25
CA ALA A 67 7.77 -0.76 11.05
C ALA A 67 7.47 -1.47 12.37
N GLY A 68 6.42 -2.31 12.37
CA GLY A 68 6.11 -3.25 13.45
C GLY A 68 6.38 -4.69 13.03
N ASP A 69 6.06 -5.63 13.93
CA ASP A 69 6.17 -7.08 13.75
C ASP A 69 4.78 -7.70 13.52
N PRO A 70 4.46 -8.16 12.28
CA PRO A 70 3.17 -8.76 11.98
C PRO A 70 2.82 -10.00 12.83
N ALA A 71 3.83 -10.77 13.27
CA ALA A 71 3.57 -11.96 14.08
C ALA A 71 3.12 -11.58 15.49
N LYS A 72 3.72 -10.54 16.07
CA LYS A 72 3.25 -9.96 17.35
C LYS A 72 1.93 -9.24 17.18
N GLY A 73 1.70 -8.60 16.03
CA GLY A 73 0.42 -7.98 15.70
C GLY A 73 -0.73 -8.98 15.69
N ARG A 74 -0.54 -10.15 15.07
CA ARG A 74 -1.52 -11.23 15.11
C ARG A 74 -1.81 -11.71 16.53
N GLN A 75 -0.79 -11.77 17.40
CA GLN A 75 -0.97 -12.12 18.81
C GLN A 75 -1.76 -11.06 19.56
N ALA A 76 -1.48 -9.78 19.33
CA ALA A 76 -2.23 -8.67 19.91
C ALA A 76 -3.69 -8.66 19.42
N PHE A 77 -3.93 -8.91 18.13
CA PHE A 77 -5.28 -9.01 17.54
C PHE A 77 -6.12 -10.10 18.22
N ALA A 78 -5.50 -11.24 18.52
CA ALA A 78 -6.14 -12.30 19.29
C ALA A 78 -6.34 -11.91 20.77
N ALA A 79 -5.33 -11.34 21.42
CA ALA A 79 -5.40 -10.99 22.84
C ALA A 79 -6.44 -9.90 23.15
N LEU A 80 -6.68 -9.00 22.20
CA LEU A 80 -7.69 -7.93 22.27
C LEU A 80 -9.06 -8.37 21.76
N GLU A 81 -9.17 -9.64 21.34
CA GLU A 81 -10.40 -10.24 20.81
C GLU A 81 -10.98 -9.49 19.61
N CYS A 82 -10.14 -8.84 18.79
CA CYS A 82 -10.58 -8.13 17.60
C CYS A 82 -11.34 -9.03 16.61
N TYR A 83 -11.05 -10.34 16.64
CA TYR A 83 -11.73 -11.37 15.86
C TYR A 83 -13.22 -11.56 16.22
N THR A 84 -13.69 -11.00 17.33
CA THR A 84 -15.10 -11.07 17.72
C THR A 84 -15.99 -10.23 16.82
N CYS A 85 -15.46 -9.11 16.31
CA CYS A 85 -16.16 -8.22 15.37
C CYS A 85 -15.65 -8.38 13.94
N HIS A 86 -14.34 -8.57 13.76
CA HIS A 86 -13.71 -8.57 12.45
C HIS A 86 -13.38 -9.98 11.97
N ALA A 87 -13.99 -10.40 10.86
CA ALA A 87 -13.62 -11.63 10.17
C ALA A 87 -12.39 -11.42 9.27
N ILE A 88 -11.57 -12.48 9.16
CA ILE A 88 -10.43 -12.59 8.25
C ILE A 88 -10.44 -14.01 7.65
N GLN A 89 -10.58 -14.13 6.34
CA GLN A 89 -10.56 -15.40 5.63
C GLN A 89 -9.18 -16.07 5.72
N GLY A 90 -9.18 -17.39 5.91
CA GLY A 90 -7.96 -18.21 6.04
C GLY A 90 -7.29 -18.12 7.41
N GLU A 91 -7.65 -17.14 8.25
CA GLU A 91 -7.19 -17.05 9.62
C GLU A 91 -8.05 -17.89 10.57
N ARG A 92 -7.41 -18.44 11.60
CA ARG A 92 -8.09 -19.21 12.66
C ARG A 92 -7.84 -18.56 14.01
N PHE A 93 -8.90 -17.97 14.55
CA PHE A 93 -9.00 -17.51 15.92
C PHE A 93 -9.99 -18.40 16.70
N PRO A 94 -9.99 -18.36 18.04
CA PRO A 94 -11.01 -19.05 18.83
C PRO A 94 -12.42 -18.69 18.33
N ALA A 95 -13.35 -19.64 18.40
CA ALA A 95 -14.74 -19.38 18.06
C ALA A 95 -15.22 -18.19 18.90
N SER A 96 -15.62 -17.11 18.25
CA SER A 96 -16.13 -15.94 18.93
C SER A 96 -17.42 -16.32 19.65
N GLY A 97 -17.43 -16.16 20.98
CA GLY A 97 -18.67 -16.15 21.78
C GLY A 97 -19.41 -14.82 21.67
N GLY A 98 -19.03 -13.96 20.71
CA GLY A 98 -19.59 -12.63 20.52
C GLY A 98 -21.04 -12.71 20.08
N ASP A 99 -21.86 -11.83 20.64
CA ASP A 99 -23.25 -11.67 20.25
C ASP A 99 -23.33 -11.38 18.74
N ALA A 100 -24.36 -11.87 18.05
CA ALA A 100 -24.62 -11.58 16.63
C ALA A 100 -24.79 -10.07 16.29
N LYS A 101 -24.62 -9.19 17.28
CA LYS A 101 -24.73 -7.73 17.21
C LYS A 101 -23.37 -7.02 17.10
N SER A 102 -22.27 -7.69 17.44
CA SER A 102 -20.93 -7.11 17.34
C SER A 102 -20.33 -7.50 16.00
N VAL A 103 -20.56 -6.66 15.00
CA VAL A 103 -20.04 -6.87 13.64
C VAL A 103 -19.18 -5.67 13.25
N GLY A 104 -18.00 -5.95 12.72
CA GLY A 104 -17.11 -4.96 12.12
C GLY A 104 -16.87 -5.29 10.65
N PRO A 105 -16.29 -4.35 9.88
CA PRO A 105 -15.86 -4.61 8.51
C PRO A 105 -14.95 -5.84 8.42
N GLU A 106 -15.15 -6.64 7.37
CA GLU A 106 -14.28 -7.77 7.06
C GLU A 106 -12.87 -7.27 6.66
N LEU A 107 -11.82 -7.91 7.17
CA LEU A 107 -10.44 -7.40 7.07
C LEU A 107 -9.55 -8.15 6.06
N THR A 108 -10.08 -9.13 5.32
CA THR A 108 -9.35 -9.83 4.27
C THR A 108 -8.93 -8.85 3.18
N GLY A 109 -7.67 -8.91 2.78
CA GLY A 109 -7.13 -8.06 1.71
C GLY A 109 -6.99 -6.58 2.08
N MET A 110 -7.40 -6.13 3.27
CA MET A 110 -7.37 -4.70 3.62
C MET A 110 -5.97 -4.09 3.58
N GLY A 111 -4.93 -4.90 3.71
CA GLY A 111 -3.54 -4.47 3.61
C GLY A 111 -3.19 -3.81 2.27
N THR A 112 -3.86 -4.16 1.17
CA THR A 112 -3.67 -3.49 -0.15
C THR A 112 -4.52 -2.24 -0.32
N HIS A 113 -5.61 -2.11 0.45
CA HIS A 113 -6.60 -1.06 0.29
C HIS A 113 -6.28 0.22 1.08
N HIS A 114 -5.58 0.10 2.21
CA HIS A 114 -5.37 1.22 3.13
C HIS A 114 -3.90 1.45 3.50
N PRO A 115 -3.48 2.70 3.75
CA PRO A 115 -2.17 3.00 4.31
C PRO A 115 -2.10 2.59 5.79
N ALA A 116 -0.89 2.43 6.32
CA ALA A 116 -0.66 2.01 7.71
C ALA A 116 -1.29 3.00 8.72
N GLU A 117 -1.20 4.29 8.40
CA GLU A 117 -1.70 5.40 9.22
C GLU A 117 -3.24 5.35 9.37
N TYR A 118 -3.96 4.89 8.33
CA TYR A 118 -5.41 4.75 8.40
C TYR A 118 -5.82 3.66 9.41
N PHE A 119 -5.12 2.52 9.42
CA PHE A 119 -5.37 1.49 10.44
C PHE A 119 -5.09 1.99 11.85
N ALA A 120 -4.01 2.76 12.05
CA ALA A 120 -3.73 3.34 13.37
C ALA A 120 -4.83 4.30 13.81
N GLU A 121 -5.30 5.17 12.93
CA GLU A 121 -6.39 6.10 13.23
C GLU A 121 -7.69 5.35 13.53
N SER A 122 -8.06 4.33 12.76
CA SER A 122 -9.26 3.52 13.04
C SER A 122 -9.20 2.83 14.41
N ILE A 123 -8.03 2.41 14.86
CA ILE A 123 -7.85 1.74 16.18
C ILE A 123 -7.86 2.75 17.34
N LEU A 124 -7.22 3.91 17.17
CA LEU A 124 -7.07 4.91 18.24
C LEU A 124 -8.27 5.87 18.32
N ALA A 125 -8.86 6.21 17.18
CA ALA A 125 -9.91 7.20 17.02
C ALA A 125 -10.99 6.71 16.02
N PRO A 126 -11.75 5.65 16.34
CA PRO A 126 -12.73 5.06 15.43
C PRO A 126 -13.86 6.01 14.99
N ASN A 127 -14.03 7.16 15.67
CA ASN A 127 -14.97 8.21 15.29
C ASN A 127 -14.38 9.30 14.37
N ALA A 128 -13.10 9.22 14.01
CA ALA A 128 -12.49 10.16 13.06
C ALA A 128 -13.01 9.94 11.62
N VAL A 129 -13.27 8.67 11.26
CA VAL A 129 -13.91 8.27 10.01
C VAL A 129 -14.94 7.20 10.33
N ILE A 130 -16.22 7.54 10.25
CA ILE A 130 -17.32 6.62 10.53
C ILE A 130 -17.73 5.93 9.24
N LEU A 131 -17.69 4.59 9.27
CA LEU A 131 -18.16 3.74 8.19
C LEU A 131 -19.64 3.42 8.39
N ASP A 132 -20.48 3.85 7.45
CA ASP A 132 -21.89 3.46 7.43
C ASP A 132 -22.01 1.98 7.07
N GLY A 133 -22.70 1.22 7.91
CA GLY A 133 -22.98 -0.19 7.66
C GLY A 133 -23.82 -0.82 8.77
N PRO A 134 -24.52 -1.94 8.48
CA PRO A 134 -25.33 -2.61 9.49
C PRO A 134 -24.48 -3.01 10.71
N GLY A 135 -24.74 -2.40 11.87
CA GLY A 135 -24.07 -2.72 13.14
C GLY A 135 -22.74 -2.01 13.39
N TYR A 136 -22.23 -1.19 12.45
CA TYR A 136 -20.98 -0.44 12.64
C TYR A 136 -21.17 0.85 13.45
N VAL A 137 -22.40 1.35 13.50
CA VAL A 137 -22.75 2.63 14.12
C VAL A 137 -23.81 2.40 15.20
N GLY A 138 -23.54 2.90 16.40
CA GLY A 138 -24.44 2.84 17.55
C GLY A 138 -25.61 3.83 17.43
N PRO A 139 -26.61 3.74 18.33
CA PRO A 139 -27.77 4.65 18.33
C PRO A 139 -27.42 6.13 18.52
N ASP A 140 -26.24 6.43 19.06
CA ASP A 140 -25.71 7.78 19.26
C ASP A 140 -24.99 8.35 18.02
N GLY A 141 -24.92 7.58 16.93
CA GLY A 141 -24.24 7.97 15.69
C GLY A 141 -22.73 7.79 15.72
N THR A 142 -22.18 7.11 16.73
CA THR A 142 -20.73 6.83 16.85
C THR A 142 -20.40 5.39 16.46
N SER A 143 -19.14 5.12 16.15
CA SER A 143 -18.67 3.76 15.86
C SER A 143 -18.90 2.82 17.04
N THR A 144 -19.35 1.59 16.77
CA THR A 144 -19.42 0.51 17.76
C THR A 144 -18.05 -0.08 18.09
N MET A 145 -17.02 0.22 17.28
CA MET A 145 -15.64 -0.13 17.60
C MET A 145 -15.13 0.77 18.76
N PRO A 146 -14.66 0.19 19.87
CA PRO A 146 -14.11 0.98 20.96
C PRO A 146 -12.77 1.63 20.56
N SER A 147 -12.46 2.79 21.15
CA SER A 147 -11.11 3.36 21.06
C SER A 147 -10.15 2.54 21.92
N TYR A 148 -8.97 2.26 21.37
CA TYR A 148 -7.88 1.59 22.07
C TYR A 148 -6.74 2.55 22.47
N ALA A 149 -6.95 3.87 22.37
CA ALA A 149 -5.91 4.88 22.62
C ALA A 149 -5.25 4.77 24.01
N ASP A 150 -6.04 4.42 25.02
CA ASP A 150 -5.56 4.29 26.40
C ASP A 150 -5.17 2.84 26.77
N SER A 151 -5.33 1.89 25.85
CA SER A 151 -5.14 0.45 26.11
C SER A 151 -3.94 -0.16 25.39
N LEU A 152 -3.39 0.52 24.39
CA LEU A 152 -2.26 0.05 23.61
C LEU A 152 -0.98 0.81 23.95
N SER A 153 0.11 0.09 24.14
CA SER A 153 1.44 0.67 23.97
C SER A 153 1.68 1.01 22.49
N VAL A 154 2.58 1.97 22.25
CA VAL A 154 3.01 2.31 20.88
C VAL A 154 3.48 1.06 20.13
N THR A 155 4.26 0.18 20.77
CA THR A 155 4.73 -1.06 20.12
C THR A 155 3.56 -1.98 19.72
N GLN A 156 2.57 -2.19 20.58
CA GLN A 156 1.41 -3.02 20.24
C GLN A 156 0.61 -2.44 19.07
N LEU A 157 0.45 -1.11 19.01
CA LEU A 157 -0.18 -0.46 17.88
C LEU A 157 0.60 -0.69 16.58
N LEU A 158 1.92 -0.49 16.59
CA LEU A 158 2.76 -0.68 15.41
C LEU A 158 2.72 -2.14 14.93
N ASP A 159 2.78 -3.10 15.85
CA ASP A 159 2.69 -4.53 15.54
C ASP A 159 1.31 -4.88 14.96
N LEU A 160 0.21 -4.38 15.57
CA LEU A 160 -1.16 -4.55 15.04
C LEU A 160 -1.31 -4.00 13.63
N VAL A 161 -0.85 -2.78 13.38
CA VAL A 161 -0.89 -2.17 12.05
C VAL A 161 -0.06 -2.97 11.05
N ALA A 162 1.11 -3.47 11.45
CA ALA A 162 1.94 -4.34 10.61
C ALA A 162 1.21 -5.65 10.23
N TYR A 163 0.46 -6.25 11.16
CA TYR A 163 -0.38 -7.41 10.88
C TYR A 163 -1.51 -7.09 9.89
N LEU A 164 -2.28 -6.02 10.12
CA LEU A 164 -3.36 -5.61 9.21
C LEU A 164 -2.82 -5.28 7.81
N LYS A 165 -1.67 -4.62 7.71
CA LYS A 165 -1.00 -4.36 6.44
C LYS A 165 -0.52 -5.62 5.71
N SER A 166 -0.30 -6.72 6.42
CA SER A 166 0.11 -8.00 5.81
C SER A 166 -1.05 -8.77 5.18
N LEU A 167 -2.31 -8.42 5.49
CA LEU A 167 -3.51 -9.05 4.96
C LEU A 167 -3.74 -8.64 3.50
N THR A 168 -3.15 -9.37 2.55
CA THR A 168 -3.12 -9.03 1.11
C THR A 168 -3.90 -9.99 0.21
N GLY A 169 -4.65 -10.95 0.79
CA GLY A 169 -5.41 -11.95 0.02
C GLY A 169 -6.69 -11.42 -0.63
N ASP A 170 -7.18 -12.15 -1.63
CA ASP A 170 -8.37 -11.79 -2.41
C ASP A 170 -9.66 -11.94 -1.59
N ALA A 171 -10.11 -10.85 -0.98
CA ALA A 171 -11.50 -10.72 -0.57
C ALA A 171 -12.35 -10.64 -1.85
N GLY A 172 -13.17 -11.66 -2.11
CA GLY A 172 -13.93 -11.77 -3.35
C GLY A 172 -14.72 -10.50 -3.72
N GLY A 173 -14.52 -10.05 -4.96
CA GLY A 173 -15.59 -9.50 -5.80
C GLY A 173 -16.10 -8.09 -5.51
N HIS A 174 -15.25 -7.16 -5.08
CA HIS A 174 -15.49 -5.74 -5.33
C HIS A 174 -14.29 -5.15 -6.08
N HIS A 175 -14.30 -5.29 -7.41
CA HIS A 175 -13.35 -4.63 -8.30
C HIS A 175 -13.56 -3.12 -8.23
N HIS A 176 -12.90 -2.47 -7.28
CA HIS A 176 -12.52 -1.08 -7.45
C HIS A 176 -11.29 -1.12 -8.35
N GLY A 177 -11.43 -0.71 -9.62
CA GLY A 177 -10.34 -0.67 -10.59
C GLY A 177 -9.07 -0.13 -9.97
N GLY A 178 -8.10 -1.02 -9.72
CA GLY A 178 -6.99 -0.79 -8.81
C GLY A 178 -6.22 0.46 -9.22
N ALA A 179 -6.11 1.43 -8.32
CA ALA A 179 -5.29 2.59 -8.57
C ALA A 179 -3.82 2.15 -8.61
N ALA A 180 -3.23 2.07 -9.80
CA ALA A 180 -1.83 1.70 -9.97
C ALA A 180 -0.96 2.96 -9.84
N GLU A 181 0.06 2.92 -8.98
CA GLU A 181 0.95 4.05 -8.72
C GLU A 181 2.42 3.70 -9.01
N GLN A 182 3.15 4.59 -9.67
CA GLN A 182 4.58 4.44 -9.96
C GLN A 182 5.33 5.76 -9.82
N ALA A 183 6.53 5.71 -9.24
CA ALA A 183 7.47 6.84 -9.24
C ALA A 183 8.32 6.80 -10.52
N VAL A 184 8.37 7.91 -11.25
CA VAL A 184 9.11 8.04 -12.51
C VAL A 184 9.71 9.44 -12.66
N ALA A 185 11.03 9.51 -12.86
CA ALA A 185 11.78 10.77 -12.86
C ALA A 185 11.45 11.62 -11.61
N ASP A 186 10.92 12.83 -11.80
CA ASP A 186 10.55 13.76 -10.73
C ASP A 186 9.06 13.67 -10.35
N TYR A 187 8.34 12.63 -10.79
CA TYR A 187 6.90 12.47 -10.55
C TYR A 187 6.56 11.20 -9.80
N THR A 188 5.49 11.25 -9.00
CA THR A 188 4.66 10.08 -8.70
C THR A 188 3.42 10.15 -9.58
N VAL A 189 3.14 9.07 -10.30
CA VAL A 189 2.01 8.97 -11.24
C VAL A 189 1.08 7.86 -10.78
N ARG A 190 -0.16 8.21 -10.48
CA ARG A 190 -1.22 7.25 -10.12
C ARG A 190 -2.31 7.24 -11.20
N LEU A 191 -2.56 6.06 -11.76
CA LEU A 191 -3.64 5.78 -12.70
C LEU A 191 -4.84 5.25 -11.91
N ALA A 192 -6.04 5.73 -12.20
CA ALA A 192 -7.29 5.20 -11.64
C ALA A 192 -8.40 5.25 -12.69
N TYR A 193 -9.41 4.40 -12.56
CA TYR A 193 -10.58 4.39 -13.43
C TYR A 193 -11.84 4.09 -12.63
N GLU A 194 -12.88 4.88 -12.83
CA GLU A 194 -14.12 4.78 -12.06
C GLU A 194 -15.37 4.81 -12.93
N GLY A 195 -16.40 4.11 -12.49
CA GLY A 195 -17.72 4.09 -13.13
C GLY A 195 -17.86 3.02 -14.21
N THR A 196 -19.05 2.97 -14.81
CA THR A 196 -19.40 2.01 -15.86
C THR A 196 -19.57 2.72 -17.20
N THR A 197 -19.23 2.02 -18.28
CA THR A 197 -19.02 2.50 -19.65
C THR A 197 -19.97 3.63 -20.12
N PRO A 198 -19.47 4.86 -20.43
CA PRO A 198 -18.09 5.30 -20.28
C PRO A 198 -17.73 5.61 -18.82
N GLY A 199 -16.67 4.98 -18.32
CA GLY A 199 -16.08 5.37 -17.04
C GLY A 199 -15.20 6.62 -17.18
N HIS A 200 -14.59 7.01 -16.08
CA HIS A 200 -13.73 8.18 -15.96
C HIS A 200 -12.29 7.73 -15.69
N LEU A 201 -11.42 7.91 -16.67
CA LEU A 201 -10.00 7.63 -16.55
C LEU A 201 -9.30 8.83 -15.90
N MET A 202 -8.56 8.58 -14.82
CA MET A 202 -7.89 9.60 -14.02
C MET A 202 -6.40 9.31 -13.93
N VAL A 203 -5.61 10.36 -14.08
CA VAL A 203 -4.16 10.35 -13.84
C VAL A 203 -3.84 11.46 -12.85
N PHE A 204 -3.32 11.08 -11.69
CA PHE A 204 -2.78 11.99 -10.69
C PHE A 204 -1.28 12.10 -10.92
N VAL A 205 -0.79 13.33 -11.09
CA VAL A 205 0.64 13.61 -11.25
C VAL A 205 1.07 14.51 -10.11
N THR A 206 1.83 13.96 -9.18
CA THR A 206 2.41 14.71 -8.06
C THR A 206 3.92 14.79 -8.22
N ASP A 207 4.50 15.84 -7.64
CA ASP A 207 5.93 16.01 -7.54
C ASP A 207 6.50 14.98 -6.55
N LEU A 208 7.47 14.18 -6.97
CA LEU A 208 8.05 13.11 -6.15
C LEU A 208 8.68 13.65 -4.86
N GLU A 209 9.24 14.86 -4.90
CA GLU A 209 9.93 15.44 -3.74
C GLU A 209 8.95 16.00 -2.71
N SER A 210 7.98 16.81 -3.14
CA SER A 210 7.05 17.51 -2.25
C SER A 210 5.73 16.76 -1.99
N GLY A 211 5.34 15.83 -2.86
CA GLY A 211 4.04 15.18 -2.87
C GLY A 211 2.90 16.05 -3.41
N GLU A 212 3.18 17.30 -3.82
CA GLU A 212 2.16 18.24 -4.29
C GLU A 212 1.73 17.93 -5.73
N PRO A 213 0.45 18.16 -6.10
CA PRO A 213 0.00 18.05 -7.49
C PRO A 213 0.78 19.00 -8.41
N VAL A 214 1.14 18.52 -9.60
CA VAL A 214 1.80 19.36 -10.62
C VAL A 214 0.78 19.76 -11.69
N PRO A 215 0.24 21.01 -11.65
CA PRO A 215 -0.76 21.47 -12.60
C PRO A 215 -0.14 21.86 -13.95
N TYR A 216 -1.00 22.11 -14.93
CA TYR A 216 -0.63 22.63 -16.26
C TYR A 216 0.35 21.74 -17.04
N LEU A 217 0.23 20.42 -16.90
CA LEU A 217 0.94 19.43 -17.68
C LEU A 217 0.07 18.97 -18.86
N PRO A 218 0.62 18.86 -20.08
CA PRO A 218 -0.02 18.12 -21.15
C PRO A 218 0.03 16.62 -20.83
N VAL A 219 -1.10 16.00 -20.52
CA VAL A 219 -1.17 14.57 -20.20
C VAL A 219 -1.98 13.82 -21.25
N THR A 220 -1.43 12.70 -21.74
CA THR A 220 -2.11 11.78 -22.64
C THR A 220 -1.96 10.34 -22.14
N ALA A 221 -3.04 9.57 -22.16
CA ALA A 221 -3.02 8.13 -21.96
C ALA A 221 -3.14 7.41 -23.30
N THR A 222 -2.42 6.32 -23.51
CA THR A 222 -2.55 5.46 -24.69
C THR A 222 -2.96 4.06 -24.23
N LEU A 223 -4.14 3.63 -24.65
CA LEU A 223 -4.65 2.28 -24.42
C LEU A 223 -4.10 1.38 -25.54
N SER A 224 -3.51 0.25 -25.18
CA SER A 224 -2.87 -0.67 -26.14
C SER A 224 -2.98 -2.13 -25.70
N ALA A 225 -2.93 -3.02 -26.68
CA ALA A 225 -2.82 -4.47 -26.54
C ALA A 225 -2.10 -5.03 -27.78
N ALA A 226 -1.64 -6.27 -27.74
CA ALA A 226 -0.88 -6.88 -28.84
C ALA A 226 -1.58 -6.77 -30.21
N ASP A 227 -2.89 -7.06 -30.26
CA ASP A 227 -3.69 -7.11 -31.49
C ASP A 227 -4.63 -5.89 -31.66
N MET A 228 -4.44 -4.84 -30.86
CA MET A 228 -5.26 -3.63 -30.91
C MET A 228 -4.48 -2.45 -31.50
N LYS A 229 -5.12 -1.67 -32.38
CA LYS A 229 -4.58 -0.36 -32.78
C LYS A 229 -4.55 0.58 -31.56
N PRO A 230 -3.38 1.12 -31.15
CA PRO A 230 -3.30 1.97 -29.97
C PRO A 230 -4.24 3.17 -30.03
N ARG A 231 -5.02 3.38 -28.95
CA ARG A 231 -5.97 4.49 -28.82
C ARG A 231 -5.43 5.53 -27.85
N MET A 232 -5.11 6.70 -28.37
CA MET A 232 -4.66 7.84 -27.56
C MET A 232 -5.85 8.64 -27.04
N VAL A 233 -5.82 8.97 -25.76
CA VAL A 233 -6.81 9.76 -25.02
C VAL A 233 -6.09 10.98 -24.45
N ARG A 234 -6.58 12.18 -24.77
CA ARG A 234 -6.08 13.41 -24.14
C ARG A 234 -6.80 13.61 -22.81
N LEU A 235 -6.03 13.79 -21.75
CA LEU A 235 -6.56 14.06 -20.42
C LEU A 235 -6.50 15.57 -20.14
N VAL A 236 -7.55 16.10 -19.53
CA VAL A 236 -7.65 17.53 -19.19
C VAL A 236 -7.59 17.72 -17.68
N PRO A 237 -7.03 18.84 -17.18
CA PRO A 237 -6.97 19.10 -15.74
C PRO A 237 -8.39 19.30 -15.17
N MET A 238 -8.68 18.64 -14.06
CA MET A 238 -9.98 18.64 -13.38
C MET A 238 -9.77 18.63 -11.86
N VAL A 239 -10.79 19.08 -11.12
CA VAL A 239 -10.85 18.99 -9.65
C VAL A 239 -12.20 18.37 -9.27
N GLY A 240 -12.17 17.35 -8.43
CA GLY A 240 -13.36 16.69 -7.89
C GLY A 240 -13.14 16.25 -6.44
N ALA A 241 -13.97 15.34 -5.93
CA ALA A 241 -13.87 14.83 -4.55
C ALA A 241 -12.51 14.17 -4.24
N GLN A 242 -11.82 13.65 -5.26
CA GLN A 242 -10.50 13.04 -5.15
C GLN A 242 -9.35 14.04 -5.30
N GLY A 243 -9.65 15.34 -5.37
CA GLY A 243 -8.69 16.40 -5.60
C GLY A 243 -8.38 16.65 -7.08
N PHE A 244 -7.25 17.31 -7.33
CA PHE A 244 -6.79 17.66 -8.66
C PHE A 244 -6.24 16.43 -9.41
N HIS A 245 -6.69 16.22 -10.64
CA HIS A 245 -6.24 15.15 -11.53
C HIS A 245 -6.36 15.54 -12.99
N TYR A 246 -5.74 14.77 -13.89
CA TYR A 246 -5.98 14.84 -15.33
C TYR A 246 -6.93 13.72 -15.71
N GLY A 247 -8.08 14.03 -16.30
CA GLY A 247 -9.09 13.03 -16.58
C GLY A 247 -9.80 13.16 -17.92
N ALA A 248 -10.52 12.10 -18.29
CA ALA A 248 -11.45 12.07 -19.41
C ALA A 248 -12.47 10.93 -19.24
N SER A 249 -13.72 11.18 -19.63
CA SER A 249 -14.70 10.12 -19.81
C SER A 249 -14.33 9.28 -21.03
N VAL A 250 -14.09 7.99 -20.83
CA VAL A 250 -13.62 7.08 -21.88
C VAL A 250 -14.14 5.67 -21.65
N THR A 251 -14.55 5.02 -22.73
CA THR A 251 -14.71 3.56 -22.76
C THR A 251 -13.34 2.92 -23.00
N VAL A 252 -12.83 2.21 -22.01
CA VAL A 252 -11.63 1.37 -22.15
C VAL A 252 -12.07 0.04 -22.78
N PRO A 253 -11.53 -0.36 -23.95
CA PRO A 253 -11.84 -1.66 -24.55
C PRO A 253 -11.44 -2.81 -23.63
N ASP A 254 -12.25 -3.87 -23.58
CA ASP A 254 -12.02 -5.05 -22.74
C ASP A 254 -10.69 -5.74 -23.08
N GLU A 255 -10.23 -5.63 -24.33
CA GLU A 255 -8.97 -6.21 -24.79
C GLU A 255 -7.74 -5.37 -24.40
N THR A 256 -7.90 -4.24 -23.71
CA THR A 256 -6.77 -3.38 -23.31
C THR A 256 -5.89 -4.12 -22.31
N GLU A 257 -4.60 -4.24 -22.62
CA GLU A 257 -3.62 -4.88 -21.72
C GLU A 257 -2.71 -3.85 -21.04
N LYS A 258 -2.55 -2.66 -21.65
CA LYS A 258 -1.63 -1.63 -21.16
C LYS A 258 -2.19 -0.24 -21.29
N VAL A 259 -1.91 0.59 -20.29
CA VAL A 259 -2.12 2.04 -20.34
C VAL A 259 -0.78 2.75 -20.21
N THR A 260 -0.35 3.40 -21.30
CA THR A 260 0.85 4.23 -21.31
C THR A 260 0.48 5.68 -21.08
N VAL A 261 0.92 6.27 -19.96
CA VAL A 261 0.77 7.69 -19.67
C VAL A 261 2.00 8.45 -20.15
N ARG A 262 1.77 9.53 -20.89
CA ARG A 262 2.82 10.46 -21.31
C ARG A 262 2.55 11.84 -20.74
N ILE A 263 3.54 12.37 -20.04
CA ILE A 263 3.56 13.68 -19.42
C ILE A 263 4.46 14.58 -20.26
N GLY A 264 3.88 15.62 -20.85
CA GLY A 264 4.59 16.62 -21.64
C GLY A 264 5.25 17.69 -20.78
N LYS A 265 5.97 18.60 -21.44
CA LYS A 265 6.59 19.76 -20.79
C LYS A 265 5.50 20.66 -20.16
N PRO A 266 5.69 21.17 -18.93
CA PRO A 266 4.74 22.10 -18.31
C PRO A 266 4.51 23.35 -19.16
N THR A 267 3.27 23.83 -19.19
CA THR A 267 2.91 25.10 -19.84
C THR A 267 2.95 26.29 -18.88
N MET A 268 3.19 26.04 -17.59
CA MET A 268 3.34 27.08 -16.56
C MET A 268 4.78 27.59 -16.45
N GLN A 269 4.95 28.75 -15.82
CA GLN A 269 6.27 29.27 -15.47
C GLN A 269 6.91 28.42 -14.38
N ILE A 270 8.15 27.98 -14.60
CA ILE A 270 8.94 27.24 -13.63
C ILE A 270 10.04 28.14 -13.07
N MET A 271 10.07 28.27 -11.75
CA MET A 271 11.09 29.06 -11.05
C MET A 271 12.49 28.47 -11.23
N PRO A 272 13.55 29.31 -11.17
CA PRO A 272 14.93 28.85 -11.34
C PRO A 272 15.30 27.67 -10.42
N SER A 273 14.77 27.64 -9.20
CA SER A 273 14.96 26.56 -8.22
C SER A 273 14.47 25.18 -8.69
N ALA A 274 13.54 25.13 -9.65
CA ALA A 274 12.93 23.88 -10.14
C ALA A 274 13.11 23.66 -11.66
N ARG A 275 13.89 24.50 -12.35
CA ARG A 275 13.96 24.56 -13.82
C ARG A 275 14.41 23.24 -14.48
N GLY A 276 15.13 22.38 -13.78
CA GLY A 276 15.58 21.07 -14.28
C GLY A 276 14.57 19.93 -14.13
N ARG A 277 13.68 20.01 -13.13
CA ARG A 277 12.87 18.88 -12.63
C ARG A 277 11.67 18.51 -13.51
N PHE A 278 11.28 19.37 -14.43
CA PHE A 278 10.11 19.13 -15.30
C PHE A 278 10.42 19.39 -16.78
N ALA A 279 11.70 19.39 -17.14
CA ALA A 279 12.15 19.85 -18.45
C ALA A 279 11.92 18.82 -19.57
N LYS A 280 11.89 17.53 -19.22
CA LYS A 280 11.84 16.42 -20.18
C LYS A 280 10.47 15.74 -20.12
N PRO A 281 9.88 15.37 -21.28
CA PRO A 281 8.70 14.52 -21.28
C PRO A 281 8.99 13.18 -20.60
N VAL A 282 8.00 12.67 -19.88
CA VAL A 282 8.06 11.41 -19.15
C VAL A 282 7.03 10.44 -19.71
N ARG A 283 7.39 9.16 -19.76
CA ARG A 283 6.50 8.05 -20.09
C ARG A 283 6.49 7.08 -18.92
N VAL A 284 5.30 6.60 -18.56
CA VAL A 284 5.10 5.52 -17.60
C VAL A 284 4.08 4.54 -18.15
N GLU A 285 4.32 3.25 -17.92
CA GLU A 285 3.50 2.16 -18.44
C GLU A 285 2.87 1.42 -17.27
N PHE A 286 1.56 1.27 -17.31
CA PHE A 286 0.78 0.48 -16.37
C PHE A 286 0.24 -0.75 -17.11
N GLU A 287 0.47 -1.93 -16.54
CA GLU A 287 -0.30 -3.11 -16.93
C GLU A 287 -1.77 -2.87 -16.54
N TRP A 288 -2.68 -3.22 -17.43
CA TRP A 288 -4.11 -3.02 -17.27
C TRP A 288 -4.77 -4.38 -17.04
N GLU A 289 -5.19 -4.60 -15.81
CA GLU A 289 -6.11 -5.68 -15.46
C GLU A 289 -7.50 -5.04 -15.47
N GLY A 290 -8.42 -5.57 -16.28
CA GLY A 290 -9.72 -4.94 -16.59
C GLY A 290 -10.47 -4.36 -15.38
N SER A 291 -11.33 -3.38 -15.64
CA SER A 291 -12.20 -2.74 -14.64
C SER A 291 -13.43 -3.58 -14.31
#